data_AF-X1LJ70-F1
#
_entry.id   AF-X1LJ70-F1
#
_cell.length_a   1.000
_cell.length_b   1.000
_cell.length_c   1.000
_cell.angle_alpha   90.00
_cell.angle_beta   90.00
_cell.angle_gamma   90.00
#
_symmetry.space_group_name_H-M   'P 1'
#
loop_
_entity.id
_entity.type
_entity.pdbx_description
1 polymer ?
#
loop_
_entity_poly.entity_id
_entity_poly.type
_entity_poly.pdbx_seq_one_letter_code
_entity_poly.pdbx_strand_id
1 'polypeptide(L)'
;MSATLDRQNLFDEQDLKIERGSVSRDSMERAVSGLDGVLSIDLGGRSRRIKQRGVLRAKSRTQMDDRISAISAYIDGDTHTLVISNGEEFDNVRMDAFKVTKERTSGSSLCCDYEIVYTQLVV
;
A
#
# COMPACT_ATOMS: atom_id res chain seq x y z
N MET A 1 4.66 11.15 -11.30
CA MET A 1 4.45 9.68 -11.40
C MET A 1 3.00 9.47 -10.99
N SER A 2 2.15 8.92 -11.85
CA SER A 2 0.75 8.62 -11.48
C SER A 2 0.61 7.16 -11.04
N ALA A 3 -0.37 6.89 -10.20
CA ALA A 3 -0.80 5.55 -9.85
C ALA A 3 -2.33 5.52 -9.82
N THR A 4 -2.90 4.40 -10.26
CA THR A 4 -4.33 4.15 -10.20
C THR A 4 -4.59 2.88 -9.42
N LEU A 5 -5.62 2.90 -8.57
CA LEU A 5 -6.10 1.73 -7.85
C LEU A 5 -7.44 1.32 -8.47
N ASP A 6 -7.57 0.09 -8.94
CA ASP A 6 -8.74 -0.40 -9.68
C ASP A 6 -9.16 0.52 -10.84
N ARG A 7 -8.16 1.05 -11.58
CA ARG A 7 -8.34 2.03 -12.67
C ARG A 7 -8.89 3.39 -12.23
N GLN A 8 -9.00 3.64 -10.92
CA GLN A 8 -9.38 4.95 -10.38
C GLN A 8 -8.14 5.78 -10.05
N ASN A 9 -8.14 7.04 -10.48
CA ASN A 9 -7.08 7.98 -10.18
C ASN A 9 -7.35 8.69 -8.85
N LEU A 10 -6.98 8.04 -7.75
CA LEU A 10 -7.22 8.51 -6.38
C LEU A 10 -6.05 9.34 -5.82
N PHE A 11 -4.91 9.35 -6.50
CA PHE A 11 -3.65 9.90 -5.99
C PHE A 11 -3.17 11.07 -6.85
N ASP A 12 -2.64 12.10 -6.21
CA ASP A 12 -2.02 13.19 -6.95
C ASP A 12 -0.62 12.77 -7.42
N GLU A 13 -0.26 13.18 -8.63
CA GLU A 13 0.96 12.69 -9.30
C GLU A 13 2.27 13.32 -8.79
N GLN A 14 2.15 14.39 -7.99
CA GLN A 14 3.30 15.13 -7.44
C GLN A 14 3.82 14.43 -6.19
N ASP A 15 5.14 14.23 -6.15
CA ASP A 15 5.87 13.59 -5.06
C ASP A 15 5.43 12.16 -4.70
N LEU A 16 4.69 11.50 -5.59
CA LEU A 16 4.35 10.09 -5.45
C LEU A 16 5.61 9.21 -5.55
N LYS A 17 5.89 8.49 -4.47
CA LYS A 17 6.97 7.51 -4.35
C LYS A 17 6.38 6.14 -4.02
N ILE A 18 6.76 5.14 -4.80
CA ILE A 18 6.36 3.76 -4.57
C ILE A 18 7.62 2.93 -4.32
N GLU A 19 7.73 2.37 -3.13
CA GLU A 19 8.80 1.50 -2.69
C GLU A 19 8.29 0.06 -2.67
N ARG A 20 8.92 -0.80 -3.47
CA ARG A 20 8.63 -2.23 -3.48
C ARG A 20 9.54 -2.92 -2.48
N GLY A 21 8.93 -3.62 -1.53
CA GLY A 21 9.64 -4.54 -0.65
C GLY A 21 10.08 -5.81 -1.39
N SER A 22 10.99 -6.54 -0.76
CA SER A 22 11.41 -7.86 -1.22
C SER A 22 10.24 -8.85 -1.13
N VAL A 23 10.25 -9.83 -2.03
CA VAL A 23 9.38 -11.00 -1.91
C VAL A 23 9.83 -11.82 -0.71
N SER A 24 8.92 -12.07 0.22
CA SER A 24 9.11 -12.99 1.34
C SER A 24 8.37 -14.29 1.07
N ARG A 25 8.91 -15.40 1.59
CA ARG A 25 8.17 -16.65 1.77
C ARG A 25 7.86 -16.81 3.24
N ASP A 26 6.68 -17.31 3.53
CA ASP A 26 6.36 -17.70 4.89
C ASP A 26 6.93 -19.09 5.16
N SER A 27 7.65 -19.24 6.27
CA SER A 27 8.15 -20.51 6.74
C SER A 27 7.76 -20.70 8.19
N MET A 28 7.30 -21.90 8.55
CA MET A 28 7.04 -22.29 9.93
C MET A 28 8.12 -23.24 10.41
N GLU A 29 8.78 -22.88 11.51
CA GLU A 29 9.76 -23.75 12.16
C GLU A 29 9.08 -24.57 13.26
N ARG A 30 9.32 -25.89 13.27
CA ARG A 30 8.89 -26.78 14.34
C ARG A 30 10.08 -27.49 14.96
N ALA A 31 10.24 -27.30 16.27
CA ALA A 31 11.18 -28.06 17.08
C ALA A 31 10.51 -29.35 17.59
N VAL A 32 11.23 -30.47 17.54
CA VAL A 32 10.78 -31.76 18.05
C VAL A 32 11.79 -32.24 19.10
N SER A 33 11.32 -32.64 20.27
CA SER A 33 12.18 -33.15 21.35
C SER A 33 12.95 -34.40 20.89
N GLY A 34 14.27 -34.39 21.07
CA GLY A 34 15.15 -35.50 20.67
C GLY A 34 15.80 -35.35 19.29
N LEU A 35 15.57 -34.23 18.59
CA LEU A 35 16.26 -33.85 17.37
C LEU A 35 17.02 -32.54 17.59
N ASP A 36 18.32 -32.53 17.30
CA ASP A 36 19.11 -31.31 17.25
C ASP A 36 18.83 -30.61 15.92
N GLY A 37 17.84 -29.72 15.92
CA GLY A 37 17.45 -28.92 14.77
C GLY A 37 15.99 -28.50 14.79
N VAL A 38 15.59 -27.72 13.79
CA VAL A 38 14.20 -27.34 13.54
C VAL A 38 13.78 -27.82 12.15
N LEU A 39 12.58 -28.39 12.07
CA LEU A 39 11.94 -28.65 10.78
C LEU A 39 11.38 -27.31 10.26
N SER A 40 11.97 -26.77 9.21
CA SER A 40 11.43 -25.61 8.51
C SER A 40 10.47 -26.07 7.42
N ILE A 41 9.20 -25.65 7.53
CA ILE A 41 8.13 -25.95 6.58
C ILE A 41 7.89 -24.68 5.76
N ASP A 42 8.18 -24.73 4.45
CA ASP A 42 7.82 -23.66 3.50
C ASP A 42 6.29 -23.64 3.38
N LEU A 43 5.65 -22.57 3.86
CA LEU A 43 4.21 -22.38 3.76
C LEU A 43 3.82 -21.83 2.38
N GLY A 44 4.80 -21.58 1.51
CA GLY A 44 4.57 -20.94 0.22
C GLY A 44 4.23 -19.46 0.38
N GLY A 45 3.51 -18.92 -0.60
CA GLY A 45 3.12 -17.50 -0.63
C GLY A 45 4.30 -16.57 -0.88
N ARG A 46 4.42 -16.07 -2.11
CA ARG A 46 5.34 -14.97 -2.43
C ARG A 46 4.63 -13.66 -2.14
N SER A 47 4.45 -13.33 -0.87
CA SER A 47 3.91 -12.02 -0.53
C SER A 47 4.99 -10.95 -0.63
N ARG A 48 4.62 -9.73 -1.01
CA ARG A 48 5.52 -8.58 -0.88
C ARG A 48 4.77 -7.37 -0.37
N ARG A 49 5.45 -6.59 0.47
CA ARG A 49 4.93 -5.30 0.93
C ARG A 49 5.27 -4.22 -0.08
N ILE A 50 4.31 -3.38 -0.39
CA ILE A 50 4.49 -2.22 -1.25
C ILE A 50 4.13 -1.01 -0.41
N LYS A 51 5.02 -0.03 -0.36
CA LYS A 51 4.76 1.24 0.33
C LYS A 51 4.57 2.32 -0.70
N GLN A 52 3.50 3.07 -0.57
CA GLN A 52 3.22 4.25 -1.39
C GLN A 52 3.21 5.47 -0.49
N ARG A 53 3.98 6.48 -0.86
CA ARG A 53 4.02 7.78 -0.19
C ARG A 53 3.71 8.86 -1.20
N GLY A 54 3.00 9.89 -0.79
CA GLY A 54 2.69 11.01 -1.68
C GLY A 54 2.08 12.16 -0.91
N VAL A 55 1.64 13.17 -1.66
CA VAL A 55 0.97 14.36 -1.11
C VAL A 55 -0.39 14.48 -1.76
N LEU A 56 -1.45 14.43 -0.95
CA LEU A 56 -2.81 14.76 -1.40
C LEU A 56 -3.03 16.26 -1.34
N ARG A 57 -3.76 16.80 -2.32
CA ARG A 57 -4.13 18.21 -2.39
C ARG A 57 -5.62 18.37 -2.63
N ALA A 58 -6.22 19.30 -1.90
CA ALA A 58 -7.63 19.63 -2.01
C ALA A 58 -7.85 21.13 -1.87
N LYS A 59 -8.95 21.63 -2.45
CA LYS A 59 -9.31 23.05 -2.34
C LYS A 59 -9.98 23.41 -1.01
N SER A 60 -10.52 22.42 -0.31
CA SER A 60 -11.19 22.60 0.98
C SER A 60 -10.95 21.40 1.89
N ARG A 61 -11.21 21.61 3.19
CA ARG A 61 -11.15 20.56 4.22
C ARG A 61 -12.09 19.41 3.86
N THR A 62 -13.33 19.73 3.49
CA THR A 62 -14.34 18.74 3.09
C THR A 62 -13.87 17.89 1.90
N GLN A 63 -13.30 18.50 0.86
CA GLN A 63 -12.77 17.73 -0.27
C GLN A 63 -11.57 16.85 0.11
N MET A 64 -10.76 17.29 1.08
CA MET A 64 -9.68 16.48 1.62
C MET A 64 -10.24 15.28 2.38
N ASP A 65 -11.24 15.50 3.23
CA ASP A 65 -11.91 14.45 3.99
C ASP A 65 -12.58 13.43 3.06
N ASP A 66 -13.29 13.89 2.02
CA ASP A 66 -13.90 13.01 1.01
C ASP A 66 -12.85 12.13 0.31
N ARG A 67 -11.69 12.70 -0.05
CA ARG A 67 -10.57 11.95 -0.64
C ARG A 67 -9.98 10.94 0.33
N ILE A 68 -9.77 11.33 1.59
CA ILE A 68 -9.26 10.45 2.64
C ILE A 68 -10.24 9.29 2.86
N SER A 69 -11.54 9.57 2.94
CA SER A 69 -12.59 8.57 3.09
C SER A 69 -12.67 7.64 1.88
N ALA A 70 -12.55 8.16 0.66
CA ALA A 70 -12.52 7.34 -0.56
C ALA A 70 -11.33 6.37 -0.58
N ILE A 71 -10.13 6.82 -0.17
CA ILE A 71 -8.95 5.95 -0.08
C ILE A 71 -9.09 4.95 1.07
N SER A 72 -9.62 5.38 2.21
CA SER A 72 -9.81 4.54 3.39
C SER A 72 -10.82 3.41 3.15
N ALA A 73 -11.77 3.60 2.23
CA ALA A 73 -12.74 2.59 1.84
C ALA A 73 -12.09 1.33 1.22
N TYR A 74 -10.88 1.46 0.67
CA TYR A 74 -10.10 0.32 0.14
C TYR A 74 -9.38 -0.49 1.22
N ILE A 75 -9.55 -0.14 2.50
CA ILE A 75 -9.19 -1.00 3.65
C ILE A 75 -10.42 -1.86 3.99
N ASP A 76 -10.96 -2.53 2.98
CA ASP A 76 -12.12 -3.42 3.07
C ASP A 76 -11.71 -4.89 3.31
N GLY A 77 -10.42 -5.20 3.10
CA GLY A 77 -9.87 -6.55 3.19
C GLY A 77 -9.83 -7.29 1.86
N ASP A 78 -10.36 -6.70 0.78
CA ASP A 78 -10.34 -7.23 -0.57
C ASP A 78 -9.01 -6.92 -1.28
N THR A 79 -8.83 -7.58 -2.43
CA THR A 79 -7.67 -7.39 -3.28
C THR A 79 -7.99 -6.49 -4.45
N HIS A 80 -7.12 -5.53 -4.70
CA HIS A 80 -7.22 -4.54 -5.76
C HIS A 80 -6.05 -4.68 -6.73
N THR A 81 -6.12 -3.90 -7.80
CA THR A 81 -5.07 -3.79 -8.82
C THR A 81 -4.46 -2.40 -8.77
N LEU A 82 -3.17 -2.30 -8.45
CA LEU A 82 -2.43 -1.04 -8.44
C LEU A 82 -1.61 -0.94 -9.73
N VAL A 83 -1.92 0.04 -10.57
CA VAL A 83 -1.19 0.32 -11.81
C VAL A 83 -0.39 1.60 -11.65
N ILE A 84 0.90 1.55 -11.91
CA ILE A 84 1.80 2.71 -11.89
C ILE A 84 2.04 3.19 -13.32
N SER A 85 2.13 4.50 -13.52
CA SER A 85 2.45 5.18 -14.79
C SER A 85 3.69 4.68 -15.53
N ASN A 86 4.60 3.97 -14.87
CA ASN A 86 5.77 3.35 -15.51
C ASN A 86 5.43 2.05 -16.26
N GLY A 87 4.15 1.66 -16.32
CA GLY A 87 3.66 0.46 -16.97
C GLY A 87 3.69 -0.78 -16.08
N GLU A 88 4.06 -0.64 -14.81
CA GLU A 88 4.03 -1.75 -13.85
C GLU A 88 2.66 -1.87 -13.22
N GLU A 89 2.13 -3.08 -13.28
CA GLU A 89 0.86 -3.48 -12.68
C GLU A 89 1.13 -4.44 -11.52
N PHE A 90 0.44 -4.20 -10.41
CA PHE A 90 0.48 -4.99 -9.21
C PHE A 90 -0.92 -5.53 -8.96
N ASP A 91 -1.16 -6.75 -9.42
CA ASP A 91 -2.39 -7.47 -9.14
C ASP A 91 -2.40 -8.02 -7.72
N ASN A 92 -3.60 -8.33 -7.21
CA ASN A 92 -3.80 -8.97 -5.91
C ASN A 92 -3.18 -8.19 -4.74
N VAL A 93 -3.25 -6.86 -4.77
CA VAL A 93 -2.77 -6.00 -3.69
C VAL A 93 -3.90 -5.69 -2.72
N ARG A 94 -3.74 -6.04 -1.45
CA ARG A 94 -4.64 -5.60 -0.39
C ARG A 94 -4.08 -4.37 0.28
N MET A 95 -4.90 -3.36 0.52
CA MET A 95 -4.49 -2.22 1.35
C MET A 95 -4.58 -2.61 2.83
N ASP A 96 -3.45 -2.61 3.53
CA ASP A 96 -3.42 -2.97 4.96
C ASP A 96 -3.48 -1.74 5.86
N ALA A 97 -2.90 -0.61 5.42
CA ALA A 97 -2.88 0.61 6.20
C ALA A 97 -2.82 1.84 5.32
N PHE A 98 -3.57 2.87 5.72
CA PHE A 98 -3.48 4.23 5.19
C PHE A 98 -3.30 5.20 6.34
N LYS A 99 -2.27 6.05 6.26
CA LYS A 99 -1.95 7.04 7.28
C LYS A 99 -1.69 8.39 6.65
N VAL A 100 -2.32 9.42 7.20
CA VAL A 100 -2.03 10.82 6.87
C VAL A 100 -1.11 11.36 7.95
N THR A 101 0.09 11.81 7.60
CA THR A 101 1.14 12.18 8.57
C THR A 101 1.26 13.68 8.78
N LYS A 102 1.14 14.48 7.72
CA LYS A 102 1.41 15.92 7.83
C LYS A 102 0.52 16.74 6.94
N GLU A 103 -0.41 17.42 7.57
CA GLU A 103 -1.24 18.44 6.92
C GLU A 103 -0.50 19.79 6.89
N ARG A 104 -0.61 20.47 5.76
CA ARG A 104 -0.03 21.79 5.51
C ARG A 104 -0.99 22.59 4.64
N THR A 105 -1.17 23.86 4.97
CA THR A 105 -1.86 24.79 4.08
C THR A 105 -0.85 25.34 3.07
N SER A 106 -1.14 25.20 1.77
CA SER A 106 -0.34 25.78 0.68
C SER A 106 -1.22 26.75 -0.11
N GLY A 107 -1.04 28.05 0.14
CA GLY A 107 -1.87 29.09 -0.45
C GLY A 107 -3.35 28.92 -0.08
N SER A 108 -4.22 28.83 -1.07
CA SER A 108 -5.67 28.58 -0.93
C SER A 108 -6.05 27.10 -0.91
N SER A 109 -5.07 26.19 -0.89
CA SER A 109 -5.29 24.74 -0.91
C SER A 109 -4.72 24.05 0.34
N LEU A 110 -5.32 22.93 0.72
CA LEU A 110 -4.79 22.03 1.74
C LEU A 110 -3.96 20.94 1.08
N CYS A 111 -2.81 20.64 1.67
CA CYS A 111 -1.89 19.58 1.27
C CYS A 111 -1.68 18.63 2.45
N CYS A 112 -1.73 17.33 2.22
CA CYS A 112 -1.52 16.32 3.26
C CYS A 112 -0.55 15.25 2.78
N ASP A 113 0.55 15.06 3.50
CA ASP A 113 1.48 13.95 3.27
C ASP A 113 0.80 12.65 3.75
N TYR A 114 0.86 11.60 2.94
CA TYR A 114 0.27 10.29 3.26
C TYR A 114 1.23 9.12 3.00
N GLU A 115 0.95 8.01 3.68
CA GLU A 115 1.60 6.72 3.51
C GLU A 115 0.53 5.62 3.43
N ILE A 116 0.62 4.79 2.40
CA ILE A 116 -0.17 3.57 2.24
C ILE A 116 0.75 2.36 2.26
N VAL A 117 0.34 1.32 2.96
CA VAL A 117 0.99 0.01 2.96
C VAL A 117 0.04 -0.98 2.31
N TYR A 118 0.51 -1.62 1.25
CA TYR A 118 -0.15 -2.74 0.61
C TYR A 118 0.61 -4.04 0.86
N THR A 119 -0.11 -5.15 0.92
CA THR A 119 0.45 -6.49 0.81
C THR A 119 -0.07 -7.13 -0.46
N GLN A 120 0.85 -7.50 -1.35
CA GLN A 120 0.53 -8.32 -2.50
C GLN A 120 0.46 -9.78 -2.05
N LEU A 121 -0.69 -10.44 -2.21
CA LEU A 121 -0.95 -11.77 -1.65
C LEU A 121 -0.57 -12.92 -2.59
N VAL A 122 -0.43 -12.66 -3.90
CA VAL A 122 0.03 -13.63 -4.90
C VAL A 122 0.87 -12.90 -5.94
N VAL A 123 2.11 -13.35 -6.15
CA VAL A 123 3.04 -12.87 -7.20
C VAL A 123 3.32 -14.00 -8.17
#